data_AF-E2B4J5-F1
#
_entry.id   AF-E2B4J5-F1
#
_cell.length_a   1.000
_cell.length_b   1.000
_cell.length_c   1.000
_cell.angle_alpha   90.00
_cell.angle_beta   90.00
_cell.angle_gamma   90.00
#
_symmetry.space_group_name_H-M   'P 1'
#
loop_
_entity.id
_entity.type
_entity.pdbx_description
1 polymer ?
#
loop_
_entity_poly.entity_id
_entity_poly.type
_entity_poly.pdbx_seq_one_letter_code
_entity_poly.pdbx_strand_id
1 'polypeptide(L)' 'FVHRLIMGDEAHFDLSCEMFNRQNVRFWGAQNPRLWQPRSAHYVRVTVWCEVSRSGVHGSYFFEDAAT' A
#
# COMPACT_ATOMS: atom_id res chain seq x y z
N PHE A 1 9.99 15.37 -24.04
CA PHE A 1 9.07 14.22 -24.04
C PHE A 1 8.75 13.78 -22.61
N VAL A 2 9.69 13.20 -21.87
CA VAL A 2 9.47 12.67 -20.50
C VAL A 2 8.98 13.71 -19.48
N HIS A 3 9.37 14.98 -19.64
CA HIS A 3 8.93 16.09 -18.77
C HIS A 3 7.43 16.41 -18.82
N ARG A 4 6.70 15.92 -19.83
CA ARG A 4 5.25 16.10 -19.98
C ARG A 4 4.48 14.80 -19.74
N LEU A 5 5.17 13.73 -19.36
CA LEU A 5 4.56 12.45 -19.11
C LEU A 5 3.88 12.46 -17.75
N ILE A 6 2.65 11.98 -17.77
CA ILE A 6 1.80 11.79 -16.62
C ILE A 6 1.53 10.29 -16.52
N MET A 7 1.72 9.73 -15.34
CA MET A 7 1.49 8.32 -15.06
C MET A 7 0.46 8.20 -13.95
N GLY A 8 -0.54 7.35 -14.13
CA GLY A 8 -1.52 7.03 -13.11
C GLY A 8 -1.59 5.53 -12.88
N ASP A 9 -1.84 5.13 -11.64
CA ASP A 9 -2.05 3.73 -11.26
C ASP A 9 -2.87 3.65 -9.96
N GLU A 10 -3.33 2.44 -9.64
CA GLU A 10 -4.03 2.12 -8.41
C GLU A 10 -3.09 1.50 -7.37
N ALA A 11 -3.26 1.87 -6.10
CA ALA A 11 -2.57 1.28 -4.98
C ALA A 11 -3.51 1.04 -3.80
N HIS A 12 -3.30 -0.07 -3.09
CA HIS A 12 -4.01 -0.36 -1.85
C HIS A 12 -3.16 0.01 -0.64
N PHE A 13 -3.73 0.79 0.28
CA PHE A 13 -3.14 1.14 1.56
C PHE A 13 -3.91 0.45 2.69
N ASP A 14 -3.18 -0.20 3.58
CA ASP A 14 -3.76 -0.78 4.78
C ASP A 14 -3.91 0.31 5.87
N LEU A 15 -5.13 0.48 6.38
CA LEU A 15 -5.47 1.41 7.46
C LEU A 15 -5.48 0.70 8.82
N SER A 16 -5.55 -0.63 8.84
CA SER A 16 -5.53 -1.41 10.09
C SER A 16 -4.12 -1.51 10.71
N CYS A 17 -3.08 -1.13 9.95
CA CYS A 17 -1.67 -1.24 10.35
C CYS A 17 -1.23 -2.68 10.66
N GLU A 18 -2.02 -3.68 10.22
CA GLU A 18 -1.74 -5.10 10.43
C GLU A 18 -0.85 -5.68 9.32
N MET A 19 -0.92 -5.09 8.13
CA MET A 19 -0.08 -5.45 7.00
C MET A 19 1.15 -4.56 6.92
N PHE A 20 2.28 -5.09 7.38
CA PHE A 20 3.59 -4.57 7.04
C PHE A 20 3.97 -4.90 5.59
N ASN A 21 4.74 -4.03 4.94
CA ASN A 21 5.37 -4.35 3.66
C ASN A 21 6.34 -5.53 3.84
N ARG A 22 5.86 -6.73 3.52
CA ARG A 22 6.59 -7.99 3.73
C ARG A 22 7.88 -8.09 2.92
N GLN A 23 8.05 -7.28 1.88
CA GLN A 23 9.30 -7.22 1.11
C GLN A 23 10.43 -6.58 1.92
N ASN A 24 10.11 -5.70 2.87
CA ASN A 24 11.08 -4.99 3.69
C ASN A 24 11.11 -5.44 5.16
N VAL A 25 10.38 -6.51 5.52
CA VAL A 25 10.43 -7.04 6.90
C VAL A 25 11.55 -8.05 7.02
N ARG A 26 12.55 -7.68 7.82
CA ARG A 26 13.69 -8.53 8.19
C ARG A 26 13.72 -8.72 9.70
N PHE A 27 13.57 -9.96 10.12
CA PHE A 27 13.79 -10.33 11.52
C PHE A 27 15.29 -10.57 11.75
N TRP A 28 15.83 -9.98 12.81
CA TRP A 28 17.20 -10.23 13.25
C TRP A 28 17.14 -11.12 14.49
N GLY A 29 17.91 -12.21 14.50
CA GLY A 29 17.98 -13.14 15.62
C GLY A 29 18.95 -14.27 15.33
N ALA A 30 19.51 -14.87 16.39
CA ALA A 30 20.41 -16.02 16.29
C ALA A 30 19.70 -17.30 15.82
N GLN A 31 18.36 -17.32 15.87
CA GLN A 31 17.52 -18.46 15.49
C GLN A 31 16.32 -17.95 14.69
N ASN A 32 15.79 -18.79 13.80
CA ASN A 32 14.59 -18.48 13.03
C ASN A 32 13.40 -18.29 13.99
N PRO A 33 12.75 -17.10 14.01
CA PRO A 33 11.72 -16.80 15.00
C PRO A 33 10.41 -17.58 14.80
N ARG A 34 10.24 -18.34 13.70
CA ARG A 34 9.04 -19.15 13.39
C ARG A 34 7.72 -18.38 13.61
N LEU A 35 7.73 -17.07 13.34
CA LEU A 35 6.57 -16.22 13.52
C LEU A 35 5.58 -16.47 12.39
N TRP A 36 4.45 -17.10 12.72
CA TRP A 36 3.29 -17.18 11.86
C TRP A 36 2.23 -16.25 12.43
N GLN A 37 2.15 -15.02 11.89
CA GLN A 37 1.09 -14.10 12.29
C GLN A 37 -0.12 -14.38 11.39
N PRO A 38 -1.24 -14.87 11.95
CA PRO A 38 -2.47 -15.05 11.18
C PRO A 38 -2.89 -13.67 10.63
N ARG A 39 -3.19 -13.63 9.34
CA ARG A 39 -3.75 -12.43 8.71
C ARG A 39 -5.18 -12.27 9.22
N SER A 40 -5.54 -11.13 9.81
CA SER A 40 -6.95 -10.85 10.08
C SER A 40 -7.74 -10.92 8.77
N ALA A 41 -8.91 -11.55 8.81
CA ALA A 41 -9.81 -11.59 7.65
C ALA A 41 -10.40 -10.19 7.36
N HIS A 42 -10.45 -9.32 8.37
CA HIS A 42 -11.04 -8.00 8.32
C HIS A 42 -9.96 -6.91 8.49
N TYR A 43 -9.11 -6.74 7.48
CA TYR A 43 -8.20 -5.59 7.44
C TYR A 43 -8.86 -4.47 6.62
N VAL A 44 -8.95 -3.29 7.23
CA VAL A 44 -9.52 -2.09 6.58
C VAL A 44 -8.48 -1.55 5.61
N ARG A 45 -8.83 -1.47 4.33
CA ARG A 45 -7.95 -0.94 3.29
C ARG A 45 -8.64 0.19 2.55
N VAL A 46 -7.85 1.11 2.01
CA VAL A 46 -8.32 2.10 1.05
C VAL A 46 -7.60 1.86 -0.27
N THR A 47 -8.36 1.82 -1.36
CA THR A 47 -7.80 1.85 -2.71
C THR A 47 -7.69 3.30 -3.13
N VAL A 48 -6.57 3.67 -3.73
CA VAL A 48 -6.34 5.02 -4.22
C VAL A 48 -5.86 4.94 -5.66
N TRP A 49 -6.54 5.65 -6.56
CA TRP A 49 -5.97 5.98 -7.86
C TRP A 49 -5.20 7.29 -7.72
N CYS A 50 -3.95 7.34 -8.19
CA CYS A 50 -3.12 8.53 -8.07
C CYS A 50 -2.40 8.84 -9.38
N GLU A 51 -2.32 10.13 -9.71
CA GLU A 51 -1.60 10.62 -10.88
C GLU A 51 -0.31 11.35 -10.46
N VAL A 52 0.82 10.97 -11.08
CA VAL A 52 2.13 11.54 -10.84
C VAL A 52 2.81 11.97 -12.13
N SER A 53 3.64 13.00 -12.03
CA SER A 53 4.52 13.44 -13.11
C SER A 53 5.84 13.95 -12.52
N ARG A 54 6.70 14.51 -13.38
CA ARG A 54 7.92 15.19 -12.92
C ARG A 54 7.66 16.32 -11.92
N SER A 55 6.53 17.02 -12.02
CA SER A 55 6.22 18.12 -11.09
C SER A 55 5.69 17.66 -9.73
N GLY A 56 5.46 16.35 -9.57
CA GLY A 56 4.91 15.76 -8.35
C GLY A 56 3.55 15.10 -8.59
N VAL A 57 2.80 14.96 -7.49
CA VAL A 57 1.45 14.40 -7.46
C VAL A 57 0.46 15.45 -7.93
N HIS A 58 -0.37 15.11 -8.92
CA HIS A 58 -1.42 16.00 -9.42
C HIS A 58 -2.73 15.83 -8.64
N GLY A 59 -3.07 14.59 -8.27
CA GLY A 59 -4.27 14.30 -7.51
C GLY A 59 -4.38 12.81 -7.15
N SER A 60 -5.19 12.56 -6.12
CA SER A 60 -5.53 11.22 -5.64
C SER A 60 -7.04 11.09 -5.51
N TYR A 61 -7.60 10.01 -6.05
CA TYR A 61 -8.99 9.61 -5.87
C TYR A 61 -9.05 8.42 -4.91
N PHE A 62 -9.73 8.59 -3.78
CA PHE A 62 -9.93 7.54 -2.80
C PHE A 62 -11.22 6.81 -3.13
N PHE A 63 -11.13 5.51 -3.37
CA PHE A 63 -12.31 4.69 -3.50
C PHE A 63 -12.91 4.51 -2.10
N GLU A 64 -14.14 4.98 -1.93
CA GLU A 64 -14.95 4.61 -0.78
C GLU A 64 -15.30 3.12 -0.94
N ASP A 65 -14.83 2.29 -0.01
CA ASP A 65 -15.18 0.88 -0.03
C ASP A 65 -16.70 0.80 0.13
N ALA A 66 -17.40 0.23 -0.86
CA ALA A 66 -18.84 0.02 -0.83
C ALA A 66 -19.23 -1.12 0.14
N ALA A 67 -18.50 -1.23 1.25
CA ALA A 67 -18.80 -2.14 2.34
C ALA A 67 -19.91 -1.53 3.18
N THR A 68 -21.13 -1.96 2.84
CA THR A 68 -22.32 -1.93 3.69
C THR A 68 -22.05 -2.54 5.06
#